data_AF-A0A4U7F5Y1-F1
#
_entry.id   AF-A0A4U7F5Y1-F1
#
_cell.length_a   1.000
_cell.length_b   1.000
_cell.length_c   1.000
_cell.angle_alpha   90.00
_cell.angle_beta   90.00
_cell.angle_gamma   90.00
#
_symmetry.space_group_name_H-M   'P 1'
#
loop_
_entity.id
_entity.type
_entity.pdbx_description
1 polymer ?
#
loop_
_entity_poly.entity_id
_entity_poly.type
_entity_poly.pdbx_seq_one_letter_code
_entity_poly.pdbx_strand_id
1 'polypeptide(L)'
;MSDAEPDADGEPEAPLDELFATIESRKAELPEGSYTASLFAHEKGENAVLEKIGEESTEVILAAKDDDRDELTAESADLVYHLLVLLAMKDLDLDDLRGELRERF
;
A
#
# COMPACT_ATOMS: atom_id res chain seq x y z
N MET A 1 19.47 42.14 -11.77
CA MET A 1 19.96 41.21 -10.73
C MET A 1 18.72 40.78 -10.00
N SER A 2 18.15 39.65 -10.41
CA SER A 2 16.99 39.04 -9.78
C SER A 2 17.57 38.06 -8.78
N ASP A 3 17.43 38.37 -7.49
CA ASP A 3 17.62 37.39 -6.44
C ASP A 3 16.56 36.31 -6.65
N ALA A 4 16.99 35.13 -7.06
CA ALA A 4 16.17 33.94 -7.01
C ALA A 4 16.17 33.47 -5.56
N GLU A 5 14.98 33.38 -4.97
CA GLU A 5 14.77 32.66 -3.72
C GLU A 5 15.17 31.18 -3.92
N PRO A 6 15.80 30.53 -2.94
CA PRO A 6 16.07 29.11 -3.04
C PRO A 6 14.73 28.37 -2.96
N ASP A 7 14.42 27.59 -4.00
CA ASP A 7 13.31 26.63 -3.98
C ASP A 7 13.46 25.76 -2.72
N ALA A 8 12.41 25.75 -1.91
CA ALA A 8 12.35 25.03 -0.65
C ALA A 8 12.61 23.54 -0.89
N ASP A 9 13.53 22.99 -0.10
CA ASP A 9 13.81 21.58 0.06
C ASP A 9 12.52 20.75 0.12
N GLY A 10 12.15 20.11 -0.99
CA GLY A 10 11.10 19.09 -1.01
C GLY A 10 11.68 17.81 -0.44
N GLU A 11 11.23 17.41 0.75
CA GLU A 11 11.48 16.06 1.26
C GLU A 11 11.14 15.03 0.18
N PRO A 12 11.96 13.98 -0.03
CA PRO A 12 11.64 12.95 -1.00
C PRO A 12 10.26 12.38 -0.63
N GLU A 13 9.29 12.51 -1.53
CA GLU A 13 8.00 11.84 -1.42
C GLU A 13 8.28 10.37 -1.10
N ALA A 14 7.71 9.89 -0.01
CA ALA A 14 7.82 8.51 0.41
C ALA A 14 6.41 7.90 0.32
N PRO A 15 5.95 7.53 -0.90
CA PRO A 15 4.57 7.11 -1.13
C PRO A 15 4.09 5.99 -0.21
N LEU A 16 5.00 5.10 0.21
CA LEU A 16 4.67 4.02 1.14
C LEU A 16 4.41 4.54 2.57
N ASP A 17 5.12 5.56 3.04
CA ASP A 17 4.84 6.19 4.35
C ASP A 17 3.49 6.88 4.33
N GLU A 18 3.22 7.69 3.30
CA GLU A 18 1.96 8.40 3.14
C GLU A 18 0.78 7.43 2.99
N LEU A 19 0.95 6.37 2.20
CA LEU A 19 -0.06 5.35 2.03
C LEU A 19 -0.32 4.60 3.33
N PHE A 20 0.73 4.18 4.05
CA PHE A 20 0.55 3.45 5.30
C PHE A 20 -0.08 4.33 6.39
N ALA A 21 0.33 5.60 6.49
CA ALA A 21 -0.31 6.58 7.38
C ALA A 21 -1.79 6.78 7.04
N THR A 22 -2.13 6.83 5.76
CA THR A 22 -3.53 6.89 5.30
C THR A 22 -4.30 5.63 5.71
N ILE A 23 -3.72 4.44 5.53
CA ILE A 23 -4.34 3.16 5.92
C ILE A 23 -4.63 3.14 7.42
N GLU A 24 -3.66 3.52 8.26
CA GLU A 24 -3.83 3.60 9.72
C GLU A 24 -4.89 4.63 10.15
N SER A 25 -4.92 5.81 9.52
CA SER A 25 -5.99 6.79 9.75
C SER A 25 -7.37 6.20 9.39
N ARG A 26 -7.49 5.51 8.25
CA ARG A 26 -8.74 4.87 7.82
C ARG A 26 -9.15 3.70 8.73
N LYS A 27 -8.20 2.96 9.30
CA LYS A 27 -8.43 1.92 10.33
C LYS A 27 -9.03 2.53 11.60
N ALA A 28 -8.51 3.68 12.03
CA ALA A 28 -8.94 4.33 13.26
C ALA A 28 -10.28 5.08 13.11
N GLU A 29 -10.48 5.79 12.01
CA GLU A 29 -11.60 6.72 11.83
C GLU A 29 -12.82 6.08 11.15
N LEU A 30 -12.61 5.03 10.36
CA LEU A 30 -13.65 4.33 9.58
C LEU A 30 -14.61 5.28 8.81
N PRO A 31 -14.12 6.25 8.02
CA PRO A 31 -14.98 7.19 7.32
C PRO A 31 -15.91 6.49 6.32
N GLU A 32 -17.17 6.92 6.25
CA GLU A 32 -18.14 6.40 5.27
C GLU A 32 -17.68 6.62 3.83
N GLY A 33 -17.94 5.65 2.95
CA GLY A 33 -17.57 5.71 1.53
C GLY A 33 -16.09 5.47 1.23
N SER A 34 -15.24 5.30 2.24
CA SER A 34 -13.84 4.91 2.07
C SER A 34 -13.70 3.43 1.74
N TYR A 35 -13.03 3.13 0.63
CA TYR A 35 -12.68 1.75 0.28
C TYR A 35 -11.85 1.08 1.39
N THR A 36 -10.77 1.71 1.84
CA THR A 36 -9.90 1.18 2.90
C THR A 36 -10.66 0.92 4.20
N ALA A 37 -11.57 1.83 4.58
CA ALA A 37 -12.38 1.66 5.79
C ALA A 37 -13.34 0.47 5.64
N SER A 38 -13.89 0.26 4.44
CA SER A 38 -14.76 -0.88 4.16
C SER A 38 -14.04 -2.22 4.30
N LEU A 39 -12.74 -2.28 4.04
CA LEU A 39 -11.93 -3.49 4.26
C LEU A 39 -11.81 -3.82 5.76
N PHE A 40 -11.58 -2.80 6.61
CA PHE A 40 -11.52 -2.98 8.06
C PHE A 40 -12.88 -3.30 8.70
N ALA A 41 -13.97 -2.78 8.13
CA ALA A 41 -15.33 -3.01 8.60
C ALA A 41 -16.04 -4.19 7.90
N HIS A 42 -15.34 -4.92 7.03
CA HIS A 42 -15.95 -5.96 6.20
C HIS A 42 -16.49 -7.11 7.07
N GLU A 43 -17.66 -7.67 6.72
CA GLU A 43 -18.27 -8.76 7.50
C GLU A 43 -17.44 -10.06 7.48
N LYS A 44 -16.70 -10.29 6.39
CA LYS A 44 -15.71 -11.39 6.30
C LYS A 44 -14.45 -11.15 7.13
N GLY A 45 -14.29 -9.95 7.71
CA GLY A 45 -13.09 -9.52 8.41
C GLY A 45 -11.85 -9.65 7.52
N GLU A 46 -10.76 -10.12 8.12
CA GLU A 46 -9.46 -10.36 7.48
C GLU A 46 -9.55 -11.18 6.18
N ASN A 47 -10.50 -12.12 6.08
CA ASN A 47 -10.64 -12.95 4.88
C ASN A 47 -10.91 -12.13 3.61
N ALA A 48 -11.56 -10.96 3.72
CA ALA A 48 -11.77 -10.09 2.56
C ALA A 48 -10.45 -9.58 1.96
N VAL A 49 -9.50 -9.19 2.82
CA VAL A 49 -8.18 -8.72 2.39
C VAL A 49 -7.33 -9.89 1.89
N LEU A 50 -7.42 -11.07 2.53
CA LEU A 50 -6.72 -12.27 2.06
C LEU A 50 -7.20 -12.75 0.69
N GLU A 51 -8.51 -12.66 0.42
CA GLU A 51 -9.08 -12.94 -0.91
C GLU A 51 -8.49 -12.00 -1.96
N LYS A 52 -8.43 -10.69 -1.68
CA LYS A 52 -7.79 -9.70 -2.58
C LYS A 52 -6.31 -10.01 -2.81
N ILE A 53 -5.52 -10.28 -1.76
CA ILE A 53 -4.11 -10.65 -1.92
C ILE A 53 -3.94 -11.84 -2.88
N GLY A 54 -4.81 -12.85 -2.78
CA GLY A 54 -4.79 -14.01 -3.67
C GLY A 54 -5.15 -13.68 -5.13
N GLU A 55 -6.12 -12.79 -5.32
CA GLU A 55 -6.54 -12.25 -6.62
C GLU A 55 -5.36 -11.49 -7.27
N GLU A 56 -4.85 -10.45 -6.60
CA GLU A 56 -3.77 -9.60 -7.12
C GLU A 56 -2.48 -10.39 -7.38
N SER A 57 -2.17 -11.37 -6.51
CA SER A 57 -1.02 -12.25 -6.73
C SER A 57 -1.16 -13.05 -8.03
N THR A 58 -2.38 -13.49 -8.35
CA THR A 58 -2.65 -14.23 -9.58
C THR A 58 -2.55 -13.31 -10.79
N GLU A 59 -3.07 -12.09 -10.69
CA GLU A 59 -3.03 -11.09 -11.75
C GLU A 59 -1.60 -10.63 -12.05
N VAL A 60 -0.78 -10.36 -11.03
CA VAL A 60 0.67 -10.10 -11.19
C VAL A 60 1.37 -11.22 -11.95
N ILE A 61 1.08 -12.50 -11.61
CA ILE A 61 1.67 -13.65 -12.30
C ILE A 61 1.26 -13.69 -13.77
N LEU A 62 -0.02 -13.41 -14.08
CA LEU A 62 -0.53 -13.42 -15.44
C LEU A 62 0.01 -12.25 -16.26
N ALA A 63 0.04 -11.05 -15.71
CA ALA A 63 0.60 -9.87 -16.35
C ALA A 63 2.10 -10.05 -16.67
N ALA A 64 2.87 -10.61 -15.73
CA ALA A 64 4.26 -10.95 -15.95
C ALA A 64 4.45 -12.02 -17.05
N LYS A 65 3.59 -13.05 -17.06
CA LYS A 65 3.61 -14.10 -18.09
C LYS A 65 3.35 -13.54 -19.49
N ASP A 66 2.49 -12.53 -19.60
CA ASP A 66 2.04 -11.95 -20.87
C ASP A 66 2.90 -10.75 -21.31
N ASP A 67 3.99 -10.45 -20.57
CA ASP A 67 4.87 -9.29 -20.79
C ASP A 67 4.13 -7.93 -20.79
N ASP A 68 2.99 -7.86 -20.11
CA ASP A 68 2.18 -6.65 -19.97
C ASP A 68 2.73 -5.79 -18.82
N ARG A 69 3.48 -4.74 -19.18
CA ARG A 69 4.16 -3.89 -18.21
C ARG A 69 3.22 -2.96 -17.45
N ASP A 70 2.14 -2.53 -18.10
CA ASP A 70 1.20 -1.58 -17.50
C ASP A 70 0.36 -2.33 -16.46
N GLU A 71 -0.17 -3.50 -16.84
CA GLU A 71 -0.90 -4.38 -15.93
C GLU A 71 0.00 -4.86 -14.79
N LEU A 72 1.23 -5.30 -15.08
CA LEU A 72 2.15 -5.74 -14.05
C LEU A 72 2.42 -4.65 -13.01
N THR A 73 2.48 -3.39 -13.44
CA THR A 73 2.68 -2.26 -12.52
C THR A 73 1.44 -2.00 -11.68
N ALA A 74 0.25 -2.05 -12.29
CA ALA A 74 -1.02 -1.84 -11.61
C ALA A 74 -1.27 -2.91 -10.53
N GLU A 75 -1.19 -4.19 -10.89
CA GLU A 75 -1.51 -5.30 -9.98
C GLU A 75 -0.43 -5.48 -8.91
N SER A 76 0.81 -5.09 -9.20
CA SER A 76 1.85 -5.02 -8.15
C SER A 76 1.53 -3.94 -7.13
N ALA A 77 0.97 -2.81 -7.54
CA ALA A 77 0.56 -1.75 -6.63
C ALA A 77 -0.63 -2.19 -5.77
N ASP A 78 -1.63 -2.85 -6.36
CA ASP A 78 -2.78 -3.38 -5.63
C ASP A 78 -2.38 -4.50 -4.66
N LEU A 79 -1.47 -5.39 -5.06
CA LEU A 79 -0.88 -6.39 -4.18
C LEU A 79 -0.16 -5.75 -2.98
N VAL A 80 0.69 -4.73 -3.22
CA VAL A 80 1.38 -4.01 -2.14
C VAL A 80 0.38 -3.30 -1.24
N TYR A 81 -0.61 -2.62 -1.80
CA TYR A 81 -1.66 -1.95 -1.04
C TYR A 81 -2.38 -2.92 -0.10
N HIS A 82 -2.84 -4.06 -0.61
CA HIS A 82 -3.54 -5.05 0.20
C HIS A 82 -2.64 -5.73 1.23
N LEU A 83 -1.36 -5.92 0.92
CA LEU A 83 -0.37 -6.35 1.90
C LEU A 83 -0.24 -5.34 3.05
N LEU A 84 -0.13 -4.05 2.76
CA LEU A 84 -0.05 -2.99 3.78
C LEU A 84 -1.31 -2.93 4.64
N VAL A 85 -2.51 -3.09 4.06
CA VAL A 85 -3.76 -3.20 4.83
C VAL A 85 -3.74 -4.42 5.75
N LEU A 86 -3.23 -5.57 5.28
CA LEU A 86 -3.09 -6.76 6.12
C LEU A 86 -2.11 -6.53 7.28
N LEU A 87 -0.97 -5.88 7.04
CA LEU A 87 -0.01 -5.53 8.11
C LEU A 87 -0.67 -4.65 9.17
N ALA A 88 -1.38 -3.60 8.75
CA ALA A 88 -2.18 -2.76 9.62
C ALA A 88 -3.21 -3.58 10.43
N MET A 89 -3.94 -4.52 9.81
CA MET A 89 -4.87 -5.42 10.54
C MET A 89 -4.19 -6.30 11.59
N LYS A 90 -2.90 -6.60 11.40
CA LYS A 90 -2.08 -7.42 12.32
C LYS A 90 -1.28 -6.60 13.32
N ASP A 91 -1.51 -5.28 13.37
CA ASP A 91 -0.78 -4.34 14.21
C ASP A 91 0.74 -4.39 13.96
N LEU A 92 1.14 -4.63 12.70
CA LEU A 92 2.50 -4.51 12.21
C LEU A 92 2.66 -3.17 11.51
N ASP A 93 3.74 -2.45 11.79
CA ASP A 93 4.01 -1.16 11.17
C ASP A 93 4.93 -1.29 9.94
N LEU A 94 5.12 -0.17 9.23
CA LEU A 94 5.96 -0.14 8.04
C LEU A 94 7.46 -0.33 8.40
N ASP A 95 7.87 0.00 9.63
CA ASP A 95 9.25 -0.16 10.08
C ASP A 95 9.59 -1.63 10.37
N ASP A 96 8.62 -2.43 10.84
CA ASP A 96 8.74 -3.89 10.93
C ASP A 96 9.06 -4.50 9.56
N LEU A 97 8.26 -4.14 8.53
CA LEU A 97 8.48 -4.61 7.16
C LEU A 97 9.84 -4.14 6.62
N ARG A 98 10.21 -2.88 6.85
CA ARG A 98 11.50 -2.33 6.42
C ARG A 98 12.67 -3.01 7.10
N GLY A 99 12.54 -3.33 8.39
CA GLY A 99 13.54 -4.07 9.16
C GLY A 99 13.85 -5.39 8.48
N GLU A 100 12.81 -6.20 8.22
CA GLU A 100 12.92 -7.47 7.51
C GLU A 100 13.48 -7.31 6.08
N LEU A 101 13.04 -6.30 5.33
CA LEU A 101 13.57 -6.06 3.98
C LEU A 101 15.05 -5.69 3.98
N ARG A 102 15.53 -4.94 4.97
CA ARG A 102 16.95 -4.60 5.12
C ARG A 102 17.82 -5.82 5.37
N GLU A 103 17.30 -6.91 5.93
CA GLU A 103 18.05 -8.15 6.09
C GLU A 103 18.27 -8.90 4.76
N ARG A 104 17.59 -8.49 3.68
CA ARG A 104 17.64 -9.17 2.37
C ARG A 104 18.68 -8.59 1.40
N PHE A 105 19.33 -7.48 1.72
CA PHE A 105 20.35 -6.86 0.87
C PHE A 105 21.57 -6.36 1.64
#